data_AF-A0A7V4H0C7-F1
#
_entry.id   AF-A0A7V4H0C7-F1
#
_cell.length_a   1.000
_cell.length_b   1.000
_cell.length_c   1.000
_cell.angle_alpha   90.00
_cell.angle_beta   90.00
_cell.angle_gamma   90.00
#
_symmetry.space_group_name_H-M   'P 1'
#
loop_
_entity.id
_entity.type
_entity.pdbx_description
1 polymer ?
#
loop_
_entity_poly.entity_id
_entity_poly.type
_entity_poly.pdbx_seq_one_letter_code
_entity_poly.pdbx_strand_id
1 'polypeptide(L)'
;MTAAAAEPRARRDRLAILLSALVYPGSGQLVQRRWLAAAAFGATFTAAAVWFMVTALRILRAYYELAFRFEDPGLVVANCSPCRLLGPLAISLLVYLGSLSDTVAAQRRRGPPVGPPA
;
A
#
# COMPACT_ATOMS: atom_id res chain seq x y z
N MET A 1 25.97 -32.89 -5.45
CA MET A 1 24.62 -32.64 -6.04
C MET A 1 23.73 -31.85 -5.06
N THR A 2 24.06 -30.59 -4.76
CA THR A 2 23.41 -29.79 -3.68
C THR A 2 22.78 -28.48 -4.17
N ALA A 3 22.56 -28.30 -5.47
CA ALA A 3 21.97 -27.08 -6.02
C ALA A 3 20.43 -26.99 -5.88
N ALA A 4 19.73 -28.14 -5.75
CA ALA A 4 18.27 -28.19 -5.86
C ALA A 4 17.51 -27.58 -4.65
N ALA A 5 18.12 -27.49 -3.47
CA ALA A 5 17.46 -26.99 -2.26
C ALA A 5 17.56 -25.46 -2.07
N ALA A 6 18.44 -24.78 -2.80
CA ALA A 6 18.66 -23.33 -2.69
C ALA A 6 17.66 -22.50 -3.52
N GLU A 7 17.23 -22.99 -4.68
CA GLU A 7 16.30 -22.30 -5.57
C GLU A 7 14.89 -22.00 -4.97
N PRO A 8 14.23 -22.92 -4.23
CA PRO A 8 12.87 -22.69 -3.76
C PRO A 8 12.75 -21.51 -2.79
N ARG A 9 13.77 -21.26 -1.97
CA ARG A 9 13.78 -20.15 -1.00
C ARG A 9 13.96 -18.81 -1.69
N ALA A 10 14.94 -18.69 -2.58
CA ALA A 10 15.20 -17.46 -3.31
C ALA A 10 13.99 -17.01 -4.17
N ARG A 11 13.26 -17.96 -4.77
CA ARG A 11 12.00 -17.66 -5.48
C ARG A 11 10.91 -17.15 -4.54
N ARG A 12 10.73 -17.78 -3.37
CA ARG A 12 9.71 -17.40 -2.38
C ARG A 12 9.93 -16.00 -1.83
N ASP A 13 11.18 -15.62 -1.64
CA ASP A 13 11.54 -14.28 -1.16
C ASP A 13 11.27 -13.21 -2.23
N ARG A 14 11.63 -13.44 -3.50
CA ARG A 14 11.29 -12.51 -4.59
C ARG A 14 9.77 -12.36 -4.76
N LEU A 15 9.02 -13.45 -4.59
CA LEU A 15 7.55 -13.47 -4.65
C LEU A 15 6.92 -12.59 -3.57
N ALA A 16 7.44 -12.62 -2.33
CA ALA A 16 6.90 -11.82 -1.25
C ALA A 16 7.09 -10.30 -1.48
N ILE A 17 8.21 -9.88 -2.09
CA ILE A 17 8.42 -8.47 -2.48
C ILE A 17 7.47 -8.09 -3.63
N LEU A 18 7.40 -8.93 -4.68
CA LEU A 18 6.54 -8.68 -5.83
C LEU A 18 5.07 -8.58 -5.44
N LEU A 19 4.59 -9.42 -4.53
CA LEU A 19 3.22 -9.35 -4.02
C LEU A 19 2.96 -8.06 -3.25
N SER A 20 3.83 -7.69 -2.30
CA SER A 20 3.68 -6.43 -1.55
C SER A 20 3.76 -5.19 -2.46
N ALA A 21 4.55 -5.23 -3.53
CA ALA A 21 4.72 -4.12 -4.44
C ALA A 21 3.58 -3.99 -5.47
N LEU A 22 3.20 -5.09 -6.14
CA LEU A 22 2.24 -5.05 -7.25
C LEU A 22 0.78 -5.24 -6.82
N VAL A 23 0.52 -6.02 -5.78
CA VAL A 23 -0.85 -6.47 -5.49
C VAL A 23 -1.51 -5.62 -4.43
N TYR A 24 -0.94 -5.64 -3.22
CA TYR A 24 -1.59 -5.00 -2.07
C TYR A 24 -0.63 -4.89 -0.88
N PRO A 25 -0.62 -3.75 -0.14
CA PRO A 25 0.13 -3.63 1.11
C PRO A 25 -0.31 -4.70 2.12
N GLY A 26 0.65 -5.45 2.68
CA GLY A 26 0.35 -6.55 3.60
C GLY A 26 0.43 -7.95 2.99
N SER A 27 0.41 -8.08 1.67
CA SER A 27 0.39 -9.39 0.99
C SER A 27 1.72 -10.16 1.12
N GLY A 28 2.86 -9.48 1.11
CA GLY A 28 4.17 -10.10 1.40
C GLY A 28 4.26 -10.61 2.84
N GLN A 29 3.66 -9.89 3.80
CA GLN A 29 3.57 -10.35 5.19
C GLN A 29 2.70 -11.61 5.35
N LEU A 30 1.64 -11.78 4.53
CA LEU A 30 0.86 -13.02 4.50
C LEU A 30 1.72 -14.22 4.09
N VAL A 31 2.53 -14.06 3.02
CA VAL A 31 3.45 -15.11 2.55
C VAL A 31 4.51 -15.44 3.62
N GLN A 32 4.92 -14.43 4.39
CA GLN A 32 5.85 -14.60 5.50
C GLN A 32 5.19 -15.13 6.80
N ARG A 33 3.88 -15.44 6.81
CA ARG A 33 3.08 -15.84 7.98
C ARG A 33 3.01 -14.80 9.10
N ARG A 34 3.22 -13.52 8.78
CA ARG A 34 3.08 -12.38 9.72
C ARG A 34 1.68 -11.77 9.61
N TRP A 35 0.66 -12.53 10.01
CA TRP A 35 -0.75 -12.19 9.85
C TRP A 35 -1.16 -10.87 10.50
N LEU A 36 -0.64 -10.57 11.70
CA LEU A 36 -0.93 -9.32 12.40
C LEU A 36 -0.40 -8.10 11.63
N ALA A 37 0.81 -8.18 11.09
CA ALA A 37 1.39 -7.10 10.29
C ALA A 37 0.63 -6.94 8.96
N ALA A 38 0.27 -8.06 8.32
CA ALA A 38 -0.56 -8.05 7.12
C ALA A 38 -1.93 -7.38 7.35
N ALA A 39 -2.61 -7.74 8.45
CA ALA A 39 -3.90 -7.18 8.81
C ALA A 39 -3.79 -5.68 9.15
N ALA A 40 -2.78 -5.28 9.92
CA ALA A 40 -2.56 -3.88 10.27
C ALA A 40 -2.30 -3.01 9.02
N PHE A 41 -1.28 -3.34 8.22
CA PHE A 41 -0.97 -2.57 7.01
C PHE A 41 -2.12 -2.60 6.01
N GLY A 42 -2.75 -3.77 5.84
CA GLY A 42 -3.87 -3.93 4.94
C GLY A 42 -5.07 -3.08 5.33
N ALA A 43 -5.48 -3.11 6.60
CA ALA A 43 -6.63 -2.34 7.08
C ALA A 43 -6.36 -0.82 7.04
N THR A 44 -5.17 -0.38 7.47
CA THR A 44 -4.81 1.04 7.41
C THR A 44 -4.77 1.55 5.97
N PHE A 45 -4.24 0.76 5.03
CA PHE A 45 -4.24 1.12 3.62
C PHE A 45 -5.66 1.17 3.05
N THR A 46 -6.52 0.19 3.36
CA THR A 46 -7.93 0.21 2.93
C THR A 46 -8.63 1.47 3.43
N ALA A 47 -8.46 1.80 4.72
CA ALA A 47 -9.09 2.98 5.32
C ALA A 47 -8.62 4.27 4.63
N ALA A 48 -7.32 4.41 4.39
CA ALA A 48 -6.76 5.56 3.66
C ALA A 48 -7.25 5.64 2.22
N ALA A 49 -7.33 4.51 1.51
CA ALA A 49 -7.82 4.44 0.13
C ALA A 49 -9.32 4.77 0.04
N VAL A 50 -10.15 4.27 0.97
CA VAL A 50 -11.57 4.62 1.06
C VAL A 50 -11.73 6.11 1.33
N TRP A 51 -10.96 6.68 2.28
CA TRP A 51 -10.99 8.11 2.55
C TRP A 51 -10.57 8.93 1.32
N PHE A 52 -9.51 8.52 0.61
CA PHE A 52 -9.10 9.13 -0.64
C PHE A 52 -10.25 9.13 -1.67
N MET A 53 -10.87 7.98 -1.90
CA MET A 53 -11.98 7.85 -2.87
C MET A 53 -13.20 8.68 -2.48
N VAL A 54 -13.59 8.69 -1.21
CA VAL A 54 -14.70 9.53 -0.73
C VAL A 54 -14.38 11.02 -0.95
N THR A 55 -13.15 11.44 -0.68
CA THR A 55 -12.72 12.82 -0.90
C THR A 55 -12.72 13.17 -2.39
N ALA A 56 -12.22 12.28 -3.24
CA ALA A 56 -12.19 12.46 -4.69
C ALA A 56 -13.61 12.56 -5.27
N LEU A 57 -14.52 11.68 -4.85
CA LEU A 57 -15.92 11.72 -5.26
C LEU A 57 -16.63 13.00 -4.81
N ARG A 58 -16.32 13.51 -3.60
CA ARG A 58 -16.87 14.79 -3.12
C ARG A 58 -16.40 15.97 -3.97
N ILE A 59 -15.10 16.01 -4.32
CA ILE A 59 -14.55 17.04 -5.21
C ILE A 59 -15.16 16.92 -6.61
N LEU A 60 -15.25 15.71 -7.16
CA LEU A 60 -15.84 15.46 -8.47
C LEU A 60 -17.30 15.90 -8.53
N ARG A 61 -18.09 15.56 -7.49
CA ARG A 61 -19.47 15.99 -7.36
C ARG A 61 -19.58 17.52 -7.30
N ALA A 62 -18.75 18.17 -6.49
CA ALA A 62 -18.74 19.63 -6.39
C ALA A 62 -18.36 20.29 -7.73
N TYR A 63 -17.45 19.68 -8.48
CA TYR A 63 -17.07 20.14 -9.82
C TYR A 63 -18.24 20.02 -10.81
N TYR A 64 -18.96 18.90 -10.82
CA TYR A 64 -20.16 18.76 -11.64
C TYR A 64 -21.29 19.70 -11.20
N GLU A 65 -21.49 19.90 -9.89
CA GLU A 65 -22.45 20.87 -9.37
C GLU A 65 -22.12 22.29 -9.85
N LEU A 66 -20.84 22.68 -9.94
CA LEU A 66 -20.43 23.97 -10.55
C LEU A 66 -20.86 24.07 -12.02
N ALA A 67 -20.68 23.00 -12.78
CA ALA A 67 -20.98 22.98 -14.21
C ALA A 67 -22.49 23.06 -14.50
N PHE A 68 -23.34 22.63 -13.57
CA PHE A 68 -24.80 22.64 -13.73
C PHE A 68 -25.53 23.73 -12.93
N ARG A 69 -24.88 24.37 -11.93
CA ARG A 69 -25.45 25.46 -11.13
C ARG A 69 -24.51 26.65 -11.10
N PHE A 70 -24.65 27.52 -12.10
CA PHE A 70 -23.86 28.75 -12.25
C PHE A 70 -24.23 29.87 -11.27
N GLU A 71 -25.32 29.73 -10.51
CA GLU A 71 -25.90 30.83 -9.72
C GLU A 71 -25.17 31.10 -8.38
N ASP A 72 -24.31 30.21 -7.89
CA ASP A 72 -23.62 30.37 -6.59
C ASP A 72 -22.15 29.90 -6.59
N PRO A 73 -21.23 30.64 -7.24
CA PRO A 73 -19.83 30.21 -7.39
C PRO A 73 -19.03 30.18 -6.09
N GLY A 74 -19.42 30.96 -5.06
CA GLY A 74 -18.65 31.10 -3.81
C GLY A 74 -18.58 29.83 -2.95
N LEU A 75 -19.66 29.05 -2.91
CA LEU A 75 -19.76 27.86 -2.06
C LEU A 75 -19.04 26.63 -2.65
N VAL A 76 -18.85 26.63 -3.97
CA VAL A 76 -18.29 25.51 -4.72
C VAL A 76 -16.76 25.57 -4.77
N VAL A 77 -16.17 26.76 -4.91
CA VAL A 77 -14.71 26.95 -4.92
C VAL A 77 -14.07 26.55 -3.58
N ALA A 78 -14.75 26.79 -2.45
CA ALA A 78 -14.28 26.40 -1.12
C ALA A 78 -14.23 24.87 -0.90
N ASN A 79 -14.99 24.09 -1.67
CA ASN A 79 -15.04 22.64 -1.57
C ASN A 79 -14.24 21.91 -2.66
N CYS A 80 -13.94 22.58 -3.78
CA CYS A 80 -13.09 22.09 -4.86
C CYS A 80 -11.60 22.38 -4.64
N SER A 81 -11.06 22.08 -3.45
CA SER A 81 -9.61 22.15 -3.24
C SER A 81 -8.96 20.78 -3.46
N PRO A 82 -8.21 20.57 -4.55
CA PRO A 82 -7.48 19.32 -4.79
C PRO A 82 -6.46 19.02 -3.68
N CYS A 83 -6.02 20.06 -2.95
CA CYS A 83 -5.12 19.93 -1.82
C CYS A 83 -5.68 19.03 -0.71
N ARG A 84 -7.02 18.90 -0.59
CA ARG A 84 -7.63 17.98 0.38
C ARG A 84 -7.37 16.50 0.05
N LEU A 85 -6.99 16.16 -1.19
CA LEU A 85 -6.56 14.82 -1.58
C LEU A 85 -5.14 14.48 -1.12
N LEU A 86 -4.30 15.49 -0.88
CA LEU A 86 -2.90 15.29 -0.52
C LEU A 86 -2.76 14.57 0.82
N GLY A 87 -3.65 14.84 1.78
CA GLY A 87 -3.68 14.16 3.08
C GLY A 87 -3.83 12.64 2.94
N PRO A 88 -4.98 12.13 2.44
CA PRO A 88 -5.20 10.70 2.29
C PRO A 88 -4.22 10.05 1.29
N LEU A 89 -3.73 10.78 0.28
CA LEU A 89 -2.67 10.31 -0.61
C LEU A 89 -1.33 10.12 0.11
N ALA A 90 -0.92 11.09 0.94
CA ALA A 90 0.31 10.99 1.71
C ALA A 90 0.22 9.85 2.72
N ILE A 91 -0.92 9.68 3.39
CA ILE A 91 -1.15 8.57 4.32
C ILE A 91 -1.06 7.23 3.58
N SER A 92 -1.74 7.06 2.44
CA SER A 92 -1.70 5.80 1.69
C SER A 92 -0.28 5.48 1.20
N LEU A 93 0.47 6.50 0.76
CA LEU A 93 1.87 6.36 0.35
C LEU A 93 2.78 5.95 1.51
N LEU A 94 2.62 6.57 2.68
CA LEU A 94 3.39 6.23 3.89
C LEU A 94 3.11 4.79 4.34
N VAL A 95 1.84 4.37 4.32
CA VAL A 95 1.46 2.99 4.66
C VAL A 95 2.04 2.00 3.65
N TYR A 96 2.00 2.32 2.36
CA TYR A 96 2.59 1.50 1.30
C TYR A 96 4.11 1.35 1.48
N LEU A 97 4.84 2.45 1.64
CA LEU A 97 6.28 2.45 1.86
C LEU A 97 6.68 1.75 3.16
N GLY A 98 5.89 1.94 4.22
CA GLY A 98 6.08 1.26 5.51
C GLY A 98 5.91 -0.26 5.38
N SER A 99 4.85 -0.71 4.71
CA SER A 99 4.60 -2.13 4.44
C SER A 99 5.71 -2.78 3.61
N LEU A 100 6.21 -2.07 2.58
CA LEU A 100 7.31 -2.54 1.75
C LEU A 100 8.61 -2.62 2.55
N SER A 101 8.93 -1.58 3.32
CA SER A 101 10.13 -1.53 4.17
C SER A 101 10.14 -2.64 5.22
N ASP A 102 8.99 -2.92 5.86
CA ASP A 102 8.84 -4.03 6.80
C ASP A 102 9.06 -5.39 6.11
N THR A 103 8.51 -5.57 4.89
CA THR A 103 8.69 -6.79 4.11
C THR A 103 10.18 -7.03 3.79
N VAL A 104 10.89 -5.98 3.35
CA VAL A 104 12.32 -6.02 3.02
C VAL A 104 13.17 -6.25 4.28
N ALA A 105 12.87 -5.55 5.38
CA ALA A 105 13.60 -5.72 6.63
C ALA A 105 13.45 -7.14 7.19
N ALA A 106 12.24 -7.72 7.11
CA ALA A 106 11.98 -9.09 7.55
C ALA A 106 12.75 -10.12 6.70
N GLN A 107 12.94 -9.86 5.41
CA GLN A 107 13.77 -10.72 4.56
C GLN A 107 15.24 -10.65 4.92
N ARG A 108 15.79 -9.44 5.13
CA ARG A 108 17.20 -9.27 5.53
C ARG A 108 17.51 -10.01 6.83
N ARG A 109 16.56 -10.08 7.76
CA ARG A 109 16.70 -10.82 9.03
C ARG A 109 16.72 -12.35 8.88
N ARG A 110 16.27 -12.91 7.76
CA ARG A 110 16.26 -14.37 7.55
C ARG A 110 17.65 -14.95 7.24
N GLY A 111 18.65 -14.11 7.02
CA GLY A 111 20.06 -14.50 6.81
C GLY A 111 20.30 -15.33 5.54
N PRO A 112 21.55 -15.37 5.03
CA PRO A 112 21.90 -16.35 4.02
C PRO A 112 21.73 -17.77 4.60
N PRO A 113 21.38 -18.77 3.77
CA PRO A 113 21.28 -20.15 4.25
C PRO A 113 22.62 -20.56 4.88
N VAL A 114 22.60 -20.92 6.15
CA VAL A 114 23.73 -21.58 6.81
C VAL A 114 24.02 -22.84 6.00
N GLY A 115 25.17 -22.86 5.31
CA GLY A 115 25.64 -24.02 4.57
C GLY A 115 25.89 -25.18 5.55
N PRO A 116 25.81 -26.44 5.09
CA PRO A 116 26.10 -27.58 5.95
C PRO A 116 27.50 -27.43 6.58
N PRO A 117 27.70 -27.83 7.84
CA PRO A 117 29.03 -27.87 8.43
C PRO A 117 29.94 -28.74 7.56
N ALA A 118 31.15 -28.23 7.29
CA ALA A 118 32.17 -28.88 6.48
C ALA A 118 32.60 -30.22 7.09
#